data_AF-A0A2N2JEZ0-F1
#
_entry.id   AF-A0A2N2JEZ0-F1
#
_cell.length_a   1.000
_cell.length_b   1.000
_cell.length_c   1.000
_cell.angle_alpha   90.00
_cell.angle_beta   90.00
_cell.angle_gamma   90.00
#
_symmetry.space_group_name_H-M   'P 1'
#
loop_
_entity.id
_entity.type
_entity.pdbx_description
1 polymer ?
#
loop_
_entity_poly.entity_id
_entity_poly.type
_entity_poly.pdbx_seq_one_letter_code
_entity_poly.pdbx_strand_id
1 'polypeptide(L)'
;MVYFHNHSKQGPPLVLAAVANANNRWDFADRGYLVSGDGAEAFLEALVALPREGFYAVTAPIALVDERVLGPRSLVQVGYNRSGEPILFPAEHRGNGFVFSDHGFRFRDLTVFERLRECGFDAPVAEPPAHLLH
;
A
#
# COMPACT_ATOMS: atom_id res chain seq x y z
N MET A 1 4.31 9.83 5.94
CA MET A 1 4.01 8.41 6.22
C MET A 1 5.25 7.73 6.79
N VAL A 2 5.06 6.76 7.68
CA VAL A 2 6.15 5.98 8.29
C VAL A 2 5.82 4.50 8.25
N TYR A 3 6.82 3.64 8.15
CA TYR A 3 6.69 2.19 8.29
C TYR A 3 7.26 1.75 9.64
N PHE A 4 6.56 0.82 10.30
CA PHE A 4 7.00 0.24 11.55
C PHE A 4 7.56 -1.15 11.32
N HIS A 5 8.83 -1.33 11.67
CA HIS A 5 9.46 -2.64 11.69
C HIS A 5 9.73 -3.05 13.14
N ASN A 6 9.04 -4.08 13.62
CA ASN A 6 9.22 -4.60 14.96
C ASN A 6 9.91 -5.97 14.91
N HIS A 7 11.24 -5.99 15.03
CA HIS A 7 11.99 -7.23 15.25
C HIS A 7 11.90 -7.62 16.73
N SER A 8 10.92 -8.46 17.07
CA SER A 8 10.81 -9.22 18.33
C SER A 8 10.54 -8.42 19.63
N LYS A 9 9.97 -9.13 20.61
CA LYS A 9 9.39 -8.63 21.88
C LYS A 9 10.35 -7.87 22.85
N GLN A 10 11.54 -7.44 22.44
CA GLN A 10 12.56 -6.90 23.35
C GLN A 10 13.22 -5.57 22.92
N GLY A 11 12.90 -4.99 21.76
CA GLY A 11 13.47 -3.71 21.30
C GLY A 11 12.44 -2.58 21.16
N PRO A 12 12.84 -1.30 21.26
CA PRO A 12 11.96 -0.18 20.94
C PRO A 12 11.54 -0.24 19.47
N PRO A 13 10.31 0.17 19.13
CA PRO A 13 9.84 0.16 17.75
C PRO A 13 10.71 1.08 16.87
N LEU A 14 11.04 0.60 15.66
CA LEU A 14 11.76 1.38 14.65
C LEU A 14 10.78 2.04 13.69
N VAL A 15 11.00 3.34 13.47
CA VAL A 15 10.27 4.15 12.50
C VAL A 15 11.13 4.35 11.26
N LEU A 16 10.67 3.85 10.12
CA LEU A 16 11.31 4.08 8.83
C LEU A 16 10.60 5.24 8.11
N ALA A 17 11.38 6.22 7.66
CA ALA A 17 10.86 7.32 6.85
C ALA A 17 10.65 6.88 5.40
N ALA A 18 9.59 7.37 4.77
CA ALA A 18 9.37 7.21 3.34
C ALA A 18 10.46 7.95 2.54
N VAL A 19 11.05 7.28 1.55
CA VAL A 19 12.18 7.79 0.75
C VAL A 19 11.74 8.11 -0.67
N ALA A 20 11.04 7.19 -1.32
CA ALA A 20 10.59 7.32 -2.69
C ALA A 20 9.21 6.69 -2.86
N ASN A 21 8.51 7.11 -3.91
CA ASN A 21 7.32 6.41 -4.38
C ASN A 21 7.53 6.06 -5.85
N ALA A 22 7.45 4.78 -6.18
CA ALA A 22 7.56 4.27 -7.53
C ALA A 22 6.46 3.24 -7.77
N ASN A 23 5.81 3.28 -8.94
CA ASN A 23 4.72 2.38 -9.30
C ASN A 23 3.61 2.32 -8.23
N ASN A 24 3.26 3.48 -7.66
CA ASN A 24 2.26 3.65 -6.62
C ASN A 24 2.55 2.85 -5.33
N ARG A 25 3.83 2.59 -5.04
CA ARG A 25 4.29 1.96 -3.80
C ARG A 25 5.36 2.82 -3.14
N TRP A 26 5.31 2.90 -1.83
CA TRP A 26 6.30 3.64 -1.06
C TRP A 26 7.48 2.75 -0.67
N ASP A 27 8.67 3.24 -0.98
CA ASP A 27 9.92 2.71 -0.48
C ASP A 27 10.30 3.45 0.81
N PHE A 28 10.78 2.69 1.79
CA PHE A 28 11.18 3.20 3.10
C PHE A 28 12.67 3.01 3.32
N ALA A 29 13.25 3.86 4.15
CA ALA A 29 14.68 3.80 4.46
C ALA A 29 15.04 2.48 5.16
N ASP A 30 16.19 1.90 4.82
CA ASP A 30 16.71 0.68 5.47
C ASP A 30 17.06 0.89 6.95
N ARG A 31 17.32 2.14 7.34
CA ARG A 31 17.63 2.53 8.73
C ARG A 31 16.52 3.36 9.31
N GLY A 32 16.09 2.96 10.50
CA GLY A 32 15.03 3.61 11.26
C GLY A 32 15.50 4.49 12.40
N TYR A 33 14.56 5.26 12.92
CA TYR A 33 14.70 6.00 14.16
C TYR A 33 14.08 5.20 15.29
N LEU A 34 14.75 5.15 16.44
CA LEU A 34 14.15 4.66 17.68
C LEU A 34 13.21 5.75 18.21
N VAL A 35 11.97 5.37 18.52
CA VAL A 35 11.04 6.27 19.21
C VAL A 35 11.40 6.26 20.70
N SER A 36 11.90 7.38 21.21
CA SER A 36 12.33 7.52 22.61
C SER A 36 12.18 8.96 23.10
N GLY A 37 12.17 9.15 24.42
CA GLY A 37 12.08 10.46 25.07
C GLY A 37 10.65 10.92 25.37
N ASP A 38 10.53 12.15 25.87
CA ASP A 38 9.25 12.73 26.26
C ASP A 38 8.34 12.89 25.04
N GLY A 39 7.13 12.32 25.11
CA GLY A 39 6.16 12.31 24.01
C GLY A 39 6.24 11.09 23.08
N ALA A 40 7.17 10.16 23.31
CA ALA A 40 7.24 8.90 22.57
C ALA A 40 5.93 8.09 22.64
N GLU A 41 5.35 7.97 23.84
CA GLU A 41 4.08 7.25 24.05
C GLU A 41 2.94 7.93 23.30
N ALA A 42 2.76 9.24 23.46
CA ALA A 42 1.74 10.00 22.74
C ALA A 42 1.91 9.92 21.21
N PHE A 43 3.14 9.90 20.71
CA PHE A 43 3.40 9.69 19.29
C PHE A 43 2.96 8.29 18.84
N LEU A 44 3.30 7.25 19.60
CA LEU A 44 2.92 5.87 19.28
C LEU A 44 1.40 5.66 19.34
N GLU A 45 0.73 6.28 20.30
CA GLU A 45 -0.74 6.25 20.44
C GLU A 45 -1.46 6.98 19.30
N ALA A 46 -0.84 8.01 18.74
CA ALA A 46 -1.41 8.77 17.62
C ALA A 46 -1.33 8.04 16.26
N LEU A 47 -0.62 6.90 16.20
CA LEU A 47 -0.45 6.15 14.96
C LEU A 47 -1.72 5.40 14.58
N VAL A 48 -2.05 5.46 13.30
CA VAL A 48 -3.15 4.71 12.72
C VAL A 48 -2.57 3.67 11.77
N ALA A 49 -2.97 2.41 11.98
CA ALA A 49 -2.61 1.34 11.07
C ALA A 49 -3.27 1.57 9.71
N LEU A 50 -2.45 1.65 8.68
CA LEU A 50 -2.90 1.77 7.30
C LEU A 50 -3.09 0.37 6.69
N PRO A 51 -4.12 0.16 5.87
CA PRO A 51 -4.22 -1.03 5.03
C PRO A 51 -2.95 -1.24 4.20
N ARG A 52 -2.67 -2.49 3.82
CA ARG A 52 -1.46 -2.77 3.03
C ARG A 52 -1.57 -2.14 1.65
N GLU A 53 -0.47 -1.59 1.14
CA GLU A 53 -0.37 -1.31 -0.30
C GLU A 53 -0.43 -2.62 -1.07
N GLY A 54 -1.03 -2.60 -2.26
CA GLY A 54 -1.12 -3.81 -3.07
C GLY A 54 -2.29 -3.81 -4.02
N PHE A 55 -2.56 -4.97 -4.60
CA PHE A 55 -3.62 -5.16 -5.58
C PHE A 55 -4.85 -5.79 -4.95
N TYR A 56 -6.00 -5.21 -5.24
CA TYR A 56 -7.28 -5.57 -4.66
C TYR A 56 -8.35 -5.69 -5.73
N ALA A 57 -9.24 -6.66 -5.56
CA ALA A 57 -10.47 -6.76 -6.33
C ALA A 57 -11.61 -6.10 -5.56
N VAL A 58 -12.37 -5.24 -6.23
CA VAL A 58 -13.58 -4.62 -5.70
C VAL A 58 -14.68 -5.66 -5.56
N THR A 59 -15.30 -5.79 -4.38
CA THR A 59 -16.37 -6.77 -4.12
C THR A 59 -17.77 -6.19 -4.23
N ALA A 60 -17.91 -4.86 -4.06
CA ALA A 60 -19.15 -4.10 -4.19
C ALA A 60 -18.86 -2.70 -4.73
N PRO A 61 -19.83 -2.00 -5.36
CA PRO A 61 -19.57 -0.69 -5.96
C PRO A 61 -18.95 0.32 -4.99
N ILE A 62 -17.96 1.08 -5.49
CA ILE A 62 -17.26 2.14 -4.75
C ILE A 62 -17.42 3.45 -5.51
N ALA A 63 -17.94 4.48 -4.85
CA ALA A 63 -17.99 5.83 -5.39
C ALA A 63 -16.69 6.58 -5.06
N LEU A 64 -16.03 7.10 -6.09
CA LEU A 64 -14.88 7.97 -5.99
C LEU A 64 -15.34 9.42 -5.86
N VAL A 65 -14.44 10.29 -5.39
CA VAL A 65 -14.75 11.72 -5.17
C VAL A 65 -15.02 12.46 -6.48
N ASP A 66 -14.48 11.99 -7.61
CA ASP A 66 -14.68 12.56 -8.94
C ASP A 66 -15.92 12.00 -9.67
N GLU A 67 -16.89 11.48 -8.90
CA GLU A 67 -18.16 10.90 -9.38
C GLU A 67 -18.03 9.57 -10.15
N ARG A 68 -16.81 9.06 -10.36
CA ARG A 68 -16.61 7.71 -10.91
C ARG A 68 -17.12 6.64 -9.95
N VAL A 69 -17.62 5.55 -10.51
CA VAL A 69 -18.00 4.36 -9.76
C VAL A 69 -17.16 3.17 -10.23
N LEU A 70 -16.42 2.59 -9.30
CA LEU A 70 -15.73 1.31 -9.53
C LEU A 70 -16.75 0.19 -9.30
N GLY A 71 -17.02 -0.58 -10.36
CA GLY A 71 -17.93 -1.71 -10.29
C GLY A 71 -17.31 -2.93 -9.57
N PRO A 72 -18.13 -3.92 -9.16
CA PRO A 72 -17.63 -5.19 -8.68
C PRO A 72 -16.68 -5.83 -9.69
N ARG A 73 -15.68 -6.56 -9.18
CA ARG A 73 -14.57 -7.17 -9.95
C ARG A 73 -13.63 -6.19 -10.65
N SER A 74 -13.76 -4.88 -10.41
CA SER A 74 -12.72 -3.93 -10.81
C SER A 74 -11.41 -4.28 -10.09
N LEU A 75 -10.31 -4.26 -10.82
CA LEU A 75 -8.97 -4.39 -10.25
C LEU A 75 -8.46 -2.99 -9.88
N VAL A 76 -7.99 -2.83 -8.66
CA VAL A 76 -7.41 -1.58 -8.16
C VAL A 76 -6.08 -1.86 -7.47
N GLN A 77 -5.18 -0.89 -7.51
CA GLN A 77 -4.06 -0.84 -6.57
C GLN A 77 -4.42 0.14 -5.45
N VAL A 78 -4.19 -0.26 -4.20
CA VAL A 78 -4.21 0.63 -3.03
C VAL A 78 -2.81 1.19 -2.85
N GLY A 79 -2.72 2.51 -2.71
CA GLY A 79 -1.50 3.21 -2.32
C GLY A 79 -1.83 4.46 -1.51
N TYR A 80 -0.81 5.26 -1.19
CA TYR A 80 -0.95 6.43 -0.32
C TYR A 80 -0.39 7.69 -0.96
N ASN A 81 -1.02 8.84 -0.70
CA ASN A 81 -0.41 10.13 -1.05
C ASN A 81 0.66 10.54 -0.01
N ARG A 82 1.31 11.70 -0.23
CA ARG A 82 2.37 12.21 0.66
C ARG A 82 1.90 12.47 2.09
N SER A 83 0.62 12.77 2.27
CA SER A 83 0.00 12.96 3.59
C SER A 83 -0.34 11.65 4.29
N GLY A 84 -0.15 10.50 3.64
CA GLY A 84 -0.55 9.19 4.17
C GLY A 84 -2.05 8.91 4.02
N GLU A 85 -2.76 9.67 3.18
CA GLU A 85 -4.16 9.40 2.87
C GLU A 85 -4.23 8.27 1.82
N PRO A 86 -5.06 7.24 2.04
CA PRO A 86 -5.24 6.18 1.06
C PRO A 86 -5.93 6.68 -0.21
N ILE A 87 -5.48 6.16 -1.34
CA ILE A 87 -6.03 6.43 -2.67
C ILE A 87 -6.07 5.14 -3.48
N LEU A 88 -7.01 5.06 -4.43
CA LEU A 88 -7.18 3.92 -5.31
C LEU A 88 -6.68 4.25 -6.72
N PHE A 89 -5.93 3.34 -7.31
CA PHE A 89 -5.49 3.41 -8.70
C PHE A 89 -6.22 2.32 -9.48
N PRO A 90 -7.31 2.63 -10.20
CA PRO A 90 -8.01 1.67 -11.02
C PRO A 90 -7.11 1.13 -12.13
N ALA A 91 -7.20 -0.16 -12.40
CA ALA A 91 -6.55 -0.78 -13.54
C ALA A 91 -7.37 -0.53 -14.82
N GLU A 92 -6.66 -0.30 -15.91
CA GLU A 92 -7.20 -0.31 -17.27
C GLU A 92 -6.71 -1.55 -18.00
N HIS A 93 -7.60 -2.18 -18.76
CA HIS A 93 -7.21 -3.27 -19.64
C HIS A 93 -6.51 -2.71 -20.89
N ARG A 94 -5.30 -3.19 -21.19
CA ARG A 94 -4.54 -2.84 -22.39
C ARG A 94 -3.93 -4.09 -23.01
N GLY A 95 -4.44 -4.49 -24.17
CA GLY A 95 -3.96 -5.70 -24.86
C GLY A 95 -4.28 -6.97 -24.07
N ASN A 96 -3.24 -7.68 -23.61
CA ASN A 96 -3.34 -8.87 -22.76
C ASN A 96 -2.92 -8.60 -21.29
N GLY A 97 -2.84 -7.33 -20.88
CA GLY A 97 -2.42 -6.93 -19.54
C GLY A 97 -3.29 -5.87 -18.91
N PHE A 98 -3.01 -5.60 -17.64
CA PHE A 98 -3.58 -4.49 -16.88
C PHE A 98 -2.50 -3.43 -16.65
N VAL A 99 -2.85 -2.18 -16.90
CA VAL A 99 -2.00 -1.03 -16.59
C VAL A 99 -2.69 -0.18 -15.55
N PHE A 100 -1.97 0.21 -14.52
CA PHE A 100 -2.49 1.08 -13.46
C PHE A 100 -2.18 2.53 -13.80
N SER A 101 -3.14 3.40 -13.48
CA SER A 101 -2.94 4.86 -13.54
C SER A 101 -1.81 5.29 -12.61
N ASP A 102 -1.07 6.32 -12.99
CA ASP A 102 -0.15 7.07 -12.13
C ASP A 102 -0.89 8.14 -11.30
N HIS A 103 -2.15 8.41 -11.62
CA HIS A 103 -3.06 9.23 -10.85
C HIS A 103 -4.01 8.37 -10.00
N GLY A 104 -3.99 8.58 -8.70
CA GLY A 104 -4.88 7.91 -7.75
C GLY A 104 -6.11 8.75 -7.44
N PHE A 105 -7.20 8.07 -7.11
CA PHE A 105 -8.50 8.65 -6.82
C PHE A 105 -8.81 8.54 -5.34
N ARG A 106 -9.34 9.64 -4.79
CA ARG A 106 -9.87 9.68 -3.43
C ARG A 106 -11.26 9.06 -3.35
N PHE A 107 -11.63 8.65 -2.15
CA PHE A 107 -12.94 8.15 -1.78
C PHE A 107 -13.39 8.81 -0.47
N ARG A 108 -14.66 8.67 -0.11
CA ARG A 108 -15.26 9.44 0.99
C ARG A 108 -14.79 9.02 2.37
N ASP A 109 -14.67 7.73 2.62
CA ASP A 109 -14.36 7.20 3.93
C ASP A 109 -13.72 5.80 3.86
N LEU A 110 -13.14 5.35 4.98
CA LEU A 110 -12.37 4.12 5.06
C LEU A 110 -13.24 2.84 4.98
N THR A 111 -14.58 2.90 4.99
CA THR A 111 -15.43 1.72 4.78
C THR A 111 -15.24 1.11 3.39
N VAL A 112 -14.61 1.85 2.46
CA VAL A 112 -14.18 1.33 1.17
C VAL A 112 -13.38 0.03 1.30
N PHE A 113 -12.55 -0.11 2.35
CA PHE A 113 -11.68 -1.26 2.55
C PHE A 113 -12.46 -2.55 2.85
N GLU A 114 -13.68 -2.45 3.38
CA GLU A 114 -14.59 -3.59 3.55
C GLU A 114 -15.07 -4.16 2.20
N ARG A 115 -14.96 -3.35 1.15
CA ARG A 115 -15.35 -3.69 -0.23
C ARG A 115 -14.15 -4.08 -1.10
N LEU A 116 -12.98 -4.28 -0.49
CA LEU A 116 -11.76 -4.67 -1.16
C LEU A 116 -11.33 -6.06 -0.69
N ARG A 117 -10.95 -6.91 -1.64
CA ARG A 117 -10.35 -8.21 -1.36
C ARG A 117 -8.95 -8.25 -1.96
N GLU A 118 -7.94 -8.47 -1.13
CA GLU A 118 -6.56 -8.61 -1.59
C GLU A 118 -6.44 -9.74 -2.62
N CYS A 119 -5.77 -9.47 -3.73
CA CYS A 119 -5.63 -10.43 -4.82
C CYS A 119 -4.56 -11.50 -4.56
N GLY A 120 -3.59 -11.22 -3.68
CA GLY A 120 -2.50 -12.15 -3.37
C GLY A 120 -1.68 -12.52 -4.61
N PHE A 121 -1.43 -11.58 -5.52
CA PHE A 121 -0.61 -11.85 -6.70
C PHE A 121 0.85 -12.08 -6.28
N ASP A 122 1.30 -13.32 -6.40
CA ASP A 122 2.70 -13.66 -6.42
C ASP A 122 3.16 -13.73 -7.88
N ALA A 123 4.20 -12.96 -8.22
CA ALA A 123 4.90 -13.21 -9.46
C ALA A 123 5.52 -14.61 -9.37
N PRO A 124 5.48 -15.43 -10.44
CA PRO A 124 6.31 -16.62 -10.50
C PRO A 124 7.74 -16.18 -10.19
N VAL A 125 8.40 -16.86 -9.25
CA VAL A 125 9.83 -16.67 -9.01
C VAL A 125 10.50 -16.83 -10.36
N ALA A 126 11.20 -15.80 -10.83
CA ALA A 126 11.97 -15.92 -12.06
C ALA A 126 12.81 -17.19 -11.94
N GLU A 127 12.77 -18.08 -12.94
CA GLU A 127 13.66 -19.24 -12.96
C GLU A 127 15.07 -18.73 -12.65
N PRO A 128 15.79 -19.32 -11.69
CA PRO A 128 17.16 -18.92 -11.43
C PRO A 128 17.89 -18.96 -12.77
N PRO A 129 18.70 -17.94 -13.08
CA PRO A 129 19.28 -17.84 -14.40
C PRO A 129 20.09 -19.11 -14.70
N ALA A 130 19.93 -19.65 -15.91
CA ALA A 130 20.37 -20.99 -16.30
C ALA A 130 21.85 -21.31 -16.01
N HIS A 131 22.70 -20.31 -15.78
CA HIS A 131 24.10 -20.46 -15.41
C HIS A 131 24.36 -20.96 -13.98
N LEU A 132 23.32 -21.12 -13.15
CA LEU A 132 23.42 -21.69 -11.80
C LEU A 132 23.00 -23.18 -11.72
N LEU A 133 22.75 -23.84 -12.87
CA LEU A 133 22.32 -25.24 -12.94
C LEU A 133 23.43 -26.24 -13.32
N HIS A 134 24.70 -25.88 -13.11
CA HIS A 134 25.85 -26.75 -13.37
C HIS A 134 26.80 -26.83 -12.17
#